data_AF-A0A7V4WA13-F1
#
_entry.id   AF-A0A7V4WA13-F1
#
_cell.length_a   1.000
_cell.length_b   1.000
_cell.length_c   1.000
_cell.angle_alpha   90.00
_cell.angle_beta   90.00
_cell.angle_gamma   90.00
#
_symmetry.space_group_name_H-M   'P 1'
#
loop_
_entity.id
_entity.type
_entity.pdbx_description
1 polymer ?
#
loop_
_entity_poly.entity_id
_entity_poly.type
_entity_poly.pdbx_seq_one_letter_code
_entity_poly.pdbx_strand_id
1 'polypeptide(L)'
;MVDDGVVYCRDTWDARHGSPVQLVEAVLKSAGRMMHFTEVYEELKRLRPEDNRVNERNVKRWLDRSANLALWDRGTYIHRSLVAIPESLVTEIESWLSEKLETGVPFFSVAGAWAAFGDRLSTNGIPSETALYSCLRESSRQGLAYPRYPYVMIDSPEVERLPVSIAFEQFILESGGLVSSQDIRAYAVNELGISERLFTIHLYNVPNVIRAGKGSYVHVENLKLEYSKLGAILDHVMSLLAADGHVSVERVFADKQISCLTMGIDSPETLYAVLKCQSDYRIELPGHPQILAAREQDVDGGSRGVIEKIADYIASRKTPCSFDELEQHFVDKLGYKARMVYNVQTRENVVRYSRGSVVHLDTLEWTDEKQRELEAQAEDAIAQAREAGRVYSLLNNLLEYHQLPDLANGVVWTQILLAGLLERGGRFKVIGSARNAFVRVPNSEGIESFEDLAYELLRSHYDGACELEQFERDMRESGIVQKRITCRMLGDQQKVCIRGHIIMLRELSDHA
;
A
#
# COMPACT_ATOMS: atom_id res chain seq x y z
N MET A 1 -30.83 -19.60 -45.72
CA MET A 1 -31.23 -20.77 -44.89
C MET A 1 -32.64 -20.52 -44.38
N VAL A 2 -33.46 -21.55 -44.16
CA VAL A 2 -34.90 -21.39 -43.84
C VAL A 2 -35.21 -21.98 -42.47
N ASP A 3 -35.85 -21.18 -41.61
CA ASP A 3 -36.40 -21.59 -40.31
C ASP A 3 -37.74 -20.88 -40.10
N ASP A 4 -38.78 -21.62 -39.71
CA ASP A 4 -40.19 -21.16 -39.61
C ASP A 4 -40.68 -20.34 -40.82
N GLY A 5 -40.29 -20.73 -42.03
CA GLY A 5 -40.71 -20.07 -43.28
C GLY A 5 -40.03 -18.73 -43.57
N VAL A 6 -39.06 -18.31 -42.76
CA VAL A 6 -38.26 -17.09 -42.97
C VAL A 6 -36.91 -17.43 -43.58
N VAL A 7 -36.53 -16.69 -44.64
CA VAL A 7 -35.21 -16.86 -45.29
C VAL A 7 -34.19 -15.95 -44.61
N TYR A 8 -33.19 -16.55 -43.99
CA TYR A 8 -32.08 -15.85 -43.33
C TYR A 8 -30.85 -15.80 -44.24
N CYS A 9 -30.16 -14.65 -44.22
CA CYS A 9 -28.78 -14.58 -44.69
C CYS A 9 -27.87 -15.36 -43.73
N ARG A 10 -26.67 -15.73 -44.21
CA ARG A 10 -25.76 -16.60 -43.45
C ARG A 10 -25.40 -16.04 -42.08
N ASP A 11 -25.11 -14.75 -42.01
CA ASP A 11 -24.73 -14.09 -40.76
C ASP A 11 -25.91 -14.06 -39.75
N THR A 12 -27.14 -13.85 -40.23
CA THR A 12 -28.32 -13.87 -39.34
C THR A 12 -28.64 -15.28 -38.84
N TRP A 13 -28.40 -16.29 -39.67
CA TRP A 13 -28.53 -17.69 -39.26
C TRP A 13 -27.48 -18.08 -38.23
N ASP A 14 -26.21 -17.73 -38.45
CA ASP A 14 -25.12 -18.03 -37.52
C ASP A 14 -25.33 -17.33 -36.17
N ALA A 15 -25.89 -16.12 -36.19
CA ALA A 15 -26.32 -15.41 -34.97
C ALA A 15 -27.43 -16.16 -34.20
N ARG A 16 -28.33 -16.88 -34.86
CA ARG A 16 -29.45 -17.60 -34.20
C ARG A 16 -29.18 -19.07 -33.88
N HIS A 17 -28.47 -19.77 -34.75
CA HIS A 17 -28.28 -21.22 -34.67
C HIS A 17 -26.80 -21.65 -34.76
N GLY A 18 -25.89 -20.73 -35.04
CA GLY A 18 -24.47 -21.02 -35.15
C GLY A 18 -23.83 -21.44 -33.82
N SER A 19 -22.66 -22.07 -33.94
CA SER A 19 -21.80 -22.38 -32.80
C SER A 19 -21.37 -21.11 -32.05
N PRO A 20 -20.91 -21.19 -30.79
CA PRO A 20 -20.57 -19.99 -30.02
C PRO A 20 -19.51 -19.08 -30.67
N VAL A 21 -18.60 -19.63 -31.48
CA VAL A 21 -17.58 -18.85 -32.22
C VAL A 21 -18.21 -18.16 -33.44
N GLN A 22 -19.00 -18.88 -34.23
CA GLN A 22 -19.73 -18.30 -35.38
C GLN A 22 -20.72 -17.21 -34.94
N LEU A 23 -21.29 -17.38 -33.75
CA LEU A 23 -22.19 -16.44 -33.13
C LEU A 23 -21.51 -15.08 -32.86
N VAL A 24 -20.35 -15.06 -32.19
CA VAL A 24 -19.61 -13.81 -31.95
C VAL A 24 -19.08 -13.19 -33.24
N GLU A 25 -18.68 -14.01 -34.22
CA GLU A 25 -18.29 -13.53 -35.56
C GLU A 25 -19.44 -12.83 -36.27
N ALA A 26 -20.61 -13.44 -36.29
CA ALA A 26 -21.81 -12.89 -36.92
C ALA A 26 -22.25 -11.57 -36.28
N VAL A 27 -22.18 -11.45 -34.95
CA VAL A 27 -22.51 -10.20 -34.24
C VAL A 27 -21.57 -9.06 -34.66
N LEU A 28 -20.25 -9.29 -34.58
CA LEU A 28 -19.27 -8.26 -34.95
C LEU A 28 -19.35 -7.88 -36.44
N LYS A 29 -19.58 -8.87 -37.31
CA LYS A 29 -19.72 -8.64 -38.75
C LYS A 29 -20.99 -7.88 -39.09
N SER A 30 -22.12 -8.21 -38.46
CA SER A 30 -23.41 -7.53 -38.62
C SER A 30 -23.38 -6.10 -38.07
N ALA A 31 -22.67 -5.88 -36.95
CA ALA A 31 -22.52 -4.55 -36.36
C ALA A 31 -21.70 -3.59 -37.24
N GLY A 32 -20.84 -4.11 -38.13
CA GLY A 32 -20.02 -3.30 -39.03
C GLY A 32 -19.00 -2.39 -38.34
N ARG A 33 -18.72 -2.64 -37.05
CA ARG A 33 -17.81 -1.86 -36.21
C ARG A 33 -17.10 -2.75 -35.20
N MET A 34 -16.03 -2.23 -34.61
CA MET A 34 -15.42 -2.84 -33.43
C MET A 34 -16.36 -2.76 -32.21
N MET A 35 -16.32 -3.77 -31.35
CA MET A 35 -17.13 -3.84 -30.14
C MET A 35 -16.29 -4.37 -28.98
N HIS A 36 -16.48 -3.78 -27.79
CA HIS A 36 -15.95 -4.34 -26.56
C HIS A 36 -16.67 -5.66 -26.21
N PHE A 37 -15.99 -6.60 -25.55
CA PHE A 37 -16.57 -7.92 -25.25
C PHE A 37 -17.86 -7.84 -24.42
N THR A 38 -18.02 -6.80 -23.60
CA THR A 38 -19.26 -6.54 -22.85
C THR A 38 -20.40 -6.10 -23.78
N GLU A 39 -20.13 -5.26 -24.79
CA GLU A 39 -21.13 -4.91 -25.80
C GLU A 39 -21.55 -6.14 -26.62
N VAL A 40 -20.60 -7.01 -26.98
CA VAL A 40 -20.92 -8.27 -27.66
C VAL A 40 -21.78 -9.15 -26.76
N TYR A 41 -21.46 -9.23 -25.46
CA TYR A 41 -22.26 -9.97 -24.50
C TYR A 41 -23.72 -9.47 -24.41
N GLU A 42 -23.93 -8.15 -24.31
CA GLU A 42 -25.26 -7.56 -24.27
C GLU A 42 -26.07 -7.87 -25.54
N GLU A 43 -25.43 -7.74 -26.71
CA GLU A 43 -26.07 -8.04 -27.99
C GLU A 43 -26.42 -9.53 -28.12
N LEU A 44 -25.58 -10.42 -27.59
CA LEU A 44 -25.86 -11.85 -27.55
C LEU A 44 -26.99 -12.20 -26.59
N LYS A 45 -27.08 -11.52 -25.43
CA LYS A 45 -28.21 -11.71 -24.52
C LYS A 45 -29.53 -11.23 -25.13
N ARG A 46 -29.50 -10.17 -25.94
CA ARG A 46 -30.66 -9.72 -26.71
C ARG A 46 -31.09 -10.74 -27.76
N LEU A 47 -30.13 -11.38 -28.44
CA LEU A 47 -30.40 -12.36 -29.50
C LEU A 47 -30.80 -13.75 -28.96
N ARG A 48 -30.27 -14.15 -27.80
CA ARG A 48 -30.50 -15.45 -27.16
C ARG A 48 -30.68 -15.31 -25.63
N PRO A 49 -31.79 -14.70 -25.16
CA PRO A 49 -32.00 -14.43 -23.73
C PRO A 49 -32.00 -15.72 -22.88
N GLU A 50 -32.55 -16.80 -23.42
CA GLU A 50 -32.67 -18.11 -22.77
C GLU A 50 -31.36 -18.94 -22.78
N ASP A 51 -30.30 -18.51 -23.49
CA ASP A 51 -29.04 -19.25 -23.52
C ASP A 51 -28.19 -18.94 -22.29
N ASN A 52 -28.29 -19.84 -21.29
CA ASN A 52 -27.52 -19.77 -20.04
C ASN A 52 -26.01 -19.92 -20.24
N ARG A 53 -25.54 -20.34 -21.41
CA ARG A 53 -24.10 -20.42 -21.72
C ARG A 53 -23.50 -19.05 -22.04
N VAL A 54 -24.34 -18.07 -22.40
CA VAL A 54 -23.92 -16.69 -22.69
C VAL A 54 -23.69 -15.97 -21.37
N ASN A 55 -22.42 -15.83 -21.00
CA ASN A 55 -21.92 -14.96 -19.94
C ASN A 55 -20.63 -14.28 -20.42
N GLU A 56 -20.24 -13.17 -19.81
CA GLU A 56 -19.08 -12.38 -20.23
C GLU A 56 -17.78 -13.21 -20.36
N ARG A 57 -17.52 -14.12 -19.40
CA ARG A 57 -16.31 -14.97 -19.41
C ARG A 57 -16.29 -15.91 -20.62
N ASN A 58 -17.44 -16.48 -20.95
CA ASN A 58 -17.59 -17.35 -22.11
C ASN A 58 -17.50 -16.57 -23.42
N VAL A 59 -18.13 -15.40 -23.51
CA VAL A 59 -18.05 -14.52 -24.69
C VAL A 59 -16.61 -14.15 -24.99
N LYS A 60 -15.85 -13.72 -23.98
CA LYS A 60 -14.41 -13.44 -24.13
C LYS A 60 -13.64 -14.66 -24.66
N ARG A 61 -13.89 -15.84 -24.10
CA ARG A 61 -13.25 -17.09 -24.56
C ARG A 61 -13.61 -17.44 -26.00
N TRP A 62 -14.83 -17.15 -26.45
CA TRP A 62 -15.25 -17.39 -27.84
C TRP A 62 -14.60 -16.40 -28.80
N LEU A 63 -14.50 -15.12 -28.41
CA LEU A 63 -13.79 -14.08 -29.16
C LEU A 63 -12.31 -14.44 -29.35
N ASP A 64 -11.62 -14.86 -28.28
CA ASP A 64 -10.19 -15.24 -28.32
C ASP A 64 -9.90 -16.48 -29.20
N ARG A 65 -10.92 -17.32 -29.47
CA ARG A 65 -10.78 -18.54 -30.26
C ARG A 65 -11.07 -18.36 -31.74
N SER A 66 -11.69 -17.24 -32.13
CA SER A 66 -12.03 -17.01 -33.53
C SER A 66 -10.78 -16.65 -34.33
N ALA A 67 -10.58 -17.33 -35.47
CA ALA A 67 -9.58 -16.95 -36.44
C ALA A 67 -9.99 -15.75 -37.29
N ASN A 68 -11.29 -15.42 -37.35
CA ASN A 68 -11.84 -14.33 -38.16
C ASN A 68 -11.94 -12.99 -37.40
N LEU A 69 -11.62 -12.99 -36.11
CA LEU A 69 -11.62 -11.81 -35.27
C LEU A 69 -10.18 -11.40 -34.94
N ALA A 70 -9.98 -10.10 -34.79
CA ALA A 70 -8.74 -9.51 -34.32
C ALA A 70 -9.01 -8.74 -33.02
N LEU A 71 -8.10 -8.87 -32.05
CA LEU A 71 -8.09 -8.00 -30.89
C LEU A 71 -7.56 -6.64 -31.34
N TRP A 72 -8.39 -5.61 -31.23
CA TRP A 72 -8.15 -4.28 -31.81
C TRP A 72 -7.80 -3.23 -30.75
N ASP A 73 -8.27 -3.44 -29.52
CA ASP A 73 -7.89 -2.68 -28.33
C ASP A 73 -8.16 -3.54 -27.09
N ARG A 74 -7.93 -3.02 -25.89
CA ARG A 74 -8.17 -3.69 -24.60
C ARG A 74 -9.60 -4.20 -24.49
N GLY A 75 -9.78 -5.50 -24.73
CA GLY A 75 -11.09 -6.16 -24.68
C GLY A 75 -12.01 -5.84 -25.87
N THR A 76 -11.51 -5.13 -26.87
CA THR A 76 -12.26 -4.71 -28.05
C THR A 76 -11.82 -5.51 -29.26
N TYR A 77 -12.79 -6.07 -29.98
CA TYR A 77 -12.55 -6.94 -31.12
C TYR A 77 -13.18 -6.36 -32.38
N ILE A 78 -12.60 -6.69 -33.52
CA ILE A 78 -13.13 -6.36 -34.85
C ILE A 78 -13.13 -7.60 -35.73
N HIS A 79 -14.12 -7.70 -36.61
CA HIS A 79 -14.12 -8.74 -37.63
C HIS A 79 -13.11 -8.40 -38.73
N ARG A 80 -12.25 -9.35 -39.10
CA ARG A 80 -11.15 -9.13 -40.06
C ARG A 80 -11.60 -8.62 -41.42
N SER A 81 -12.80 -9.00 -41.88
CA SER A 81 -13.36 -8.46 -43.14
C SER A 81 -13.64 -6.96 -43.12
N LEU A 82 -13.61 -6.32 -41.95
CA LEU A 82 -13.81 -4.87 -41.78
C LEU A 82 -12.47 -4.12 -41.65
N VAL A 83 -11.35 -4.84 -41.61
CA VAL A 83 -10.01 -4.28 -41.45
C VAL A 83 -9.34 -4.21 -42.82
N ALA A 84 -8.93 -3.00 -43.23
CA ALA A 84 -8.03 -2.82 -44.35
C ALA A 84 -6.60 -2.64 -43.79
N ILE A 85 -5.76 -3.67 -43.91
CA ILE A 85 -4.38 -3.60 -43.42
C ILE A 85 -3.55 -2.77 -44.41
N PRO A 86 -2.88 -1.68 -43.97
CA PRO A 86 -2.00 -0.89 -44.81
C PRO A 86 -0.69 -1.65 -45.07
N GLU A 87 -0.68 -2.58 -46.02
CA GLU A 87 0.43 -3.52 -46.26
C GLU A 87 1.79 -2.84 -46.41
N SER A 88 1.86 -1.69 -47.09
CA SER A 88 3.11 -0.93 -47.27
C SER A 88 3.66 -0.40 -45.94
N LEU A 89 2.80 0.13 -45.07
CA LEU A 89 3.18 0.61 -43.76
C LEU A 89 3.57 -0.53 -42.82
N VAL A 90 2.81 -1.63 -42.85
CA VAL A 90 3.13 -2.83 -42.04
C VAL A 90 4.47 -3.42 -42.47
N THR A 91 4.73 -3.48 -43.79
CA THR A 91 6.03 -3.91 -44.34
C THR A 91 7.18 -3.04 -43.82
N GLU A 92 7.01 -1.73 -43.85
CA GLU A 92 8.03 -0.78 -43.37
C GLU A 92 8.33 -1.00 -41.88
N ILE A 93 7.29 -1.23 -41.08
CA ILE A 93 7.43 -1.52 -39.64
C ILE A 93 8.11 -2.87 -39.41
N GLU A 94 7.76 -3.91 -40.18
CA GLU A 94 8.42 -5.22 -40.09
C GLU A 94 9.91 -5.11 -40.42
N SER A 95 10.30 -4.39 -41.48
CA SER A 95 11.70 -4.13 -41.81
C SER A 95 12.43 -3.39 -40.68
N TRP A 96 11.80 -2.36 -40.13
CA TRP A 96 12.35 -1.61 -38.99
C TRP A 96 12.51 -2.48 -37.73
N LEU A 97 11.55 -3.37 -37.45
CA LEU A 97 11.63 -4.33 -36.35
C LEU A 97 12.78 -5.33 -36.55
N SER A 98 12.98 -5.83 -37.77
CA SER A 98 14.10 -6.72 -38.10
C SER A 98 15.44 -6.02 -37.87
N GLU A 99 15.61 -4.78 -38.34
CA GLU A 99 16.83 -4.00 -38.09
C GLU A 99 17.10 -3.81 -36.59
N LYS A 100 16.04 -3.61 -35.79
CA LYS A 100 16.16 -3.49 -34.33
C LYS A 100 16.55 -4.80 -33.65
N LEU A 101 16.08 -5.93 -34.14
CA LEU A 101 16.39 -7.24 -33.57
C LEU A 101 17.79 -7.73 -33.99
N GLU A 102 18.29 -7.32 -35.16
CA GLU A 102 19.65 -7.62 -35.62
C GLU A 102 20.75 -7.01 -34.75
N THR A 103 20.44 -6.06 -33.87
CA THR A 103 21.40 -5.50 -32.89
C THR A 103 21.75 -6.46 -31.74
N GLY A 104 21.11 -7.64 -31.69
CA GLY A 104 21.38 -8.67 -30.68
C GLY A 104 20.45 -8.62 -29.46
N VAL A 105 19.38 -7.84 -29.49
CA VAL A 105 18.36 -7.85 -28.43
C VAL A 105 17.47 -9.10 -28.51
N PRO A 106 17.02 -9.67 -27.37
CA PRO A 106 16.27 -10.92 -27.36
C PRO A 106 14.84 -10.80 -27.94
N PHE A 107 14.26 -9.61 -27.88
CA PHE A 107 12.93 -9.29 -28.41
C PHE A 107 12.75 -7.77 -28.51
N PHE A 108 11.71 -7.35 -29.22
CA PHE A 108 11.28 -5.96 -29.28
C PHE A 108 9.78 -5.86 -28.94
N SER A 109 9.40 -4.87 -28.13
CA SER A 109 8.01 -4.62 -27.77
C SER A 109 7.32 -3.72 -28.80
N VAL A 110 6.10 -4.09 -29.21
CA VAL A 110 5.28 -3.32 -30.17
C VAL A 110 4.96 -1.91 -29.66
N ALA A 111 5.04 -1.66 -28.35
CA ALA A 111 4.93 -0.30 -27.81
C ALA A 111 6.00 0.65 -28.38
N GLY A 112 7.22 0.18 -28.63
CA GLY A 112 8.29 0.97 -29.26
C GLY A 112 7.99 1.26 -30.73
N ALA A 113 7.46 0.28 -31.47
CA ALA A 113 7.02 0.48 -32.85
C ALA A 113 5.84 1.47 -32.92
N TRP A 114 4.90 1.38 -31.99
CA TRP A 114 3.80 2.33 -31.87
C TRP A 114 4.31 3.75 -31.55
N ALA A 115 5.30 3.90 -30.69
CA ALA A 115 5.90 5.19 -30.41
C ALA A 115 6.57 5.81 -31.66
N ALA A 116 7.15 4.99 -32.53
CA ALA A 116 7.79 5.45 -33.77
C ALA A 116 6.80 5.74 -34.91
N PHE A 117 5.70 4.99 -35.03
CA PHE A 117 4.80 5.04 -36.19
C PHE A 117 3.33 5.43 -35.86
N GLY A 118 3.01 5.71 -34.59
CA GLY A 118 1.64 5.81 -34.07
C GLY A 118 0.72 6.78 -34.82
N ASP A 119 1.20 7.95 -35.21
CA ASP A 119 0.40 8.94 -35.96
C ASP A 119 0.03 8.42 -37.37
N ARG A 120 0.99 7.78 -38.04
CA ARG A 120 0.77 7.17 -39.36
C ARG A 120 -0.16 5.98 -39.26
N LEU A 121 0.00 5.15 -38.23
CA LEU A 121 -0.86 4.00 -37.96
C LEU A 121 -2.31 4.42 -37.70
N SER A 122 -2.51 5.42 -36.86
CA SER A 122 -3.83 5.96 -36.54
C SER A 122 -4.52 6.53 -37.78
N THR A 123 -3.78 7.26 -38.61
CA THR A 123 -4.28 7.80 -39.89
C THR A 123 -4.67 6.69 -40.89
N ASN A 124 -4.01 5.54 -40.81
CA ASN A 124 -4.30 4.36 -41.65
C ASN A 124 -5.23 3.35 -40.95
N GLY A 125 -5.97 3.76 -39.93
CA GLY A 125 -7.03 2.94 -39.32
C GLY A 125 -6.56 1.89 -38.31
N ILE A 126 -5.31 1.93 -37.86
CA ILE A 126 -4.78 1.10 -36.77
C ILE A 126 -4.71 1.97 -35.51
N PRO A 127 -5.65 1.86 -34.56
CA PRO A 127 -5.82 2.84 -33.49
C PRO A 127 -5.00 2.56 -32.23
N SER A 128 -4.35 1.40 -32.11
CA SER A 128 -3.64 1.01 -30.88
C SER A 128 -2.44 0.07 -31.13
N GLU A 129 -1.58 -0.06 -30.13
CA GLU A 129 -0.51 -1.07 -30.06
C GLU A 129 -1.05 -2.50 -30.27
N THR A 130 -2.25 -2.78 -29.75
CA THR A 130 -2.88 -4.09 -29.85
C THR A 130 -3.36 -4.38 -31.26
N ALA A 131 -3.94 -3.38 -31.94
CA ALA A 131 -4.28 -3.47 -33.35
C ALA A 131 -3.03 -3.68 -34.21
N LEU A 132 -1.96 -2.91 -33.95
CA LEU A 132 -0.68 -3.06 -34.65
C LEU A 132 -0.12 -4.48 -34.52
N TYR A 133 -0.07 -5.02 -33.29
CA TYR A 133 0.39 -6.41 -33.07
C TYR A 133 -0.47 -7.42 -33.85
N SER A 134 -1.79 -7.23 -33.87
CA SER A 134 -2.70 -8.10 -34.65
C SER A 134 -2.40 -8.03 -36.15
N CYS A 135 -2.16 -6.83 -36.71
CA CYS A 135 -1.79 -6.65 -38.11
C CYS A 135 -0.44 -7.27 -38.45
N LEU A 136 0.58 -7.08 -37.62
CA LEU A 136 1.91 -7.65 -37.81
C LEU A 136 1.86 -9.20 -37.79
N ARG A 137 1.15 -9.76 -36.81
CA ARG A 137 0.95 -11.20 -36.72
C ARG A 137 0.15 -11.76 -37.91
N GLU A 138 -0.74 -10.98 -38.51
CA GLU A 138 -1.49 -11.41 -39.70
C GLU A 138 -0.67 -11.32 -40.98
N SER A 139 0.17 -10.29 -41.11
CA SER A 139 1.14 -10.15 -42.21
C SER A 139 2.13 -11.33 -42.23
N SER A 140 2.63 -11.75 -41.06
CA SER A 140 3.50 -12.93 -40.86
C SER A 140 4.52 -13.15 -41.99
N ARG A 141 5.32 -12.13 -42.29
CA ARG A 141 6.43 -12.30 -43.24
C ARG A 141 7.54 -13.17 -42.64
N GLN A 142 8.26 -13.86 -43.53
CA GLN A 142 9.38 -14.73 -43.17
C GLN A 142 10.44 -13.96 -42.39
N GLY A 143 10.78 -14.42 -41.18
CA GLY A 143 11.89 -13.91 -40.36
C GLY A 143 11.49 -13.31 -39.01
N LEU A 144 10.20 -13.03 -38.75
CA LEU A 144 9.71 -12.53 -37.47
C LEU A 144 8.69 -13.47 -36.84
N ALA A 145 8.81 -13.70 -35.54
CA ALA A 145 7.90 -14.48 -34.72
C ALA A 145 7.15 -13.60 -33.71
N TYR A 146 5.89 -13.99 -33.45
CA TYR A 146 4.93 -13.24 -32.63
C TYR A 146 4.41 -14.11 -31.46
N PRO A 147 5.26 -14.47 -30.49
CA PRO A 147 4.95 -15.49 -29.48
C PRO A 147 3.82 -15.09 -28.54
N ARG A 148 3.79 -13.82 -28.11
CA ARG A 148 2.75 -13.27 -27.24
C ARG A 148 2.85 -11.76 -27.21
N TYR A 149 1.70 -11.10 -27.29
CA TYR A 149 1.60 -9.67 -27.06
C TYR A 149 2.29 -9.24 -25.75
N PRO A 150 3.08 -8.15 -25.74
CA PRO A 150 3.36 -7.23 -26.87
C PRO A 150 4.66 -7.51 -27.63
N TYR A 151 5.25 -8.71 -27.56
CA TYR A 151 6.64 -8.94 -28.00
C TYR A 151 6.76 -9.57 -29.40
N VAL A 152 7.74 -9.08 -30.16
CA VAL A 152 8.20 -9.57 -31.47
C VAL A 152 9.64 -10.05 -31.33
N MET A 153 10.00 -11.13 -32.02
CA MET A 153 11.35 -11.70 -31.99
C MET A 153 11.74 -12.24 -33.38
N ILE A 154 13.00 -12.59 -33.57
CA ILE A 154 13.45 -13.27 -34.80
C ILE A 154 12.85 -14.67 -34.83
N ASP A 155 12.30 -15.08 -35.98
CA ASP A 155 11.81 -16.43 -36.20
C ASP A 155 12.99 -17.38 -36.44
N SER A 156 13.56 -17.90 -35.34
CA SER A 156 14.67 -18.85 -35.35
C SER A 156 14.44 -19.95 -34.31
N PRO A 157 14.69 -21.22 -34.65
CA PRO A 157 14.56 -22.34 -33.70
C PRO A 157 15.54 -22.26 -32.52
N GLU A 158 16.58 -21.42 -32.62
CA GLU A 158 17.58 -21.22 -31.55
C GLU A 158 17.18 -20.10 -30.58
N VAL A 159 16.21 -19.24 -30.94
CA VAL A 159 15.83 -18.09 -30.13
C VAL A 159 14.61 -18.46 -29.30
N GLU A 160 14.82 -18.73 -28.02
CA GLU A 160 13.72 -18.87 -27.06
C GLU A 160 13.28 -17.52 -26.52
N ARG A 161 12.01 -17.44 -26.13
CA ARG A 161 11.46 -16.24 -25.51
C ARG A 161 12.10 -16.01 -24.15
N LEU A 162 12.86 -14.92 -24.05
CA LEU A 162 13.39 -14.45 -22.78
C LEU A 162 12.36 -13.58 -22.02
N PRO A 163 12.09 -13.83 -20.72
CA PRO A 163 11.32 -12.91 -19.90
C PRO A 163 12.03 -11.56 -19.74
N VAL A 164 11.28 -10.45 -19.66
CA VAL A 164 11.86 -9.09 -19.52
C VAL A 164 12.79 -8.97 -18.32
N SER A 165 12.43 -9.57 -17.18
CA SER A 165 13.28 -9.56 -15.98
C SER A 165 14.62 -10.24 -16.20
N ILE A 166 14.67 -11.30 -17.01
CA ILE A 166 15.92 -12.00 -17.34
C ILE A 166 16.73 -11.21 -18.36
N ALA A 167 16.08 -10.53 -19.31
CA ALA A 167 16.78 -9.61 -20.21
C ALA A 167 17.46 -8.46 -19.45
N PHE A 168 16.80 -7.91 -18.42
CA PHE A 168 17.39 -6.90 -17.55
C PHE A 168 18.53 -7.47 -16.70
N GLU A 169 18.38 -8.68 -16.16
CA GLU A 169 19.43 -9.36 -15.41
C GLU A 169 20.68 -9.56 -16.27
N GLN A 170 20.53 -10.08 -17.49
CA GLN A 170 21.64 -10.29 -18.43
C GLN A 170 22.33 -8.98 -18.79
N PHE A 171 21.57 -7.93 -19.12
CA PHE A 171 22.14 -6.60 -19.38
C PHE A 171 22.99 -6.08 -18.20
N ILE A 172 22.51 -6.28 -16.97
CA ILE A 172 23.22 -5.84 -15.77
C ILE A 172 24.44 -6.74 -15.49
N LEU A 173 24.35 -8.04 -15.75
CA LEU A 173 25.48 -8.96 -15.64
C LEU A 173 26.59 -8.59 -16.64
N GLU A 174 26.24 -8.44 -17.91
CA GLU A 174 27.17 -8.15 -19.02
C GLU A 174 27.87 -6.79 -18.89
N SER A 175 27.26 -5.84 -18.18
CA SER A 175 27.90 -4.55 -17.86
C SER A 175 29.20 -4.69 -17.05
N GLY A 176 29.40 -5.83 -16.38
CA GLY A 176 30.57 -6.12 -15.56
C GLY A 176 30.69 -5.29 -14.27
N GLY A 177 29.66 -4.51 -13.89
CA GLY A 177 29.75 -3.61 -12.75
C GLY A 177 28.43 -2.94 -12.35
N LEU A 178 28.56 -1.71 -11.82
CA LEU A 178 27.43 -0.87 -11.44
C LEU A 178 26.77 -0.27 -12.67
N VAL A 179 25.45 -0.43 -12.76
CA VAL A 179 24.62 0.12 -13.83
C VAL A 179 23.64 1.12 -13.25
N SER A 180 23.53 2.29 -13.87
CA SER A 180 22.55 3.28 -13.41
C SER A 180 21.13 2.90 -13.88
N SER A 181 20.13 3.36 -13.13
CA SER A 181 18.73 3.25 -13.52
C SER A 181 18.44 3.95 -14.85
N GLN A 182 19.26 4.93 -15.24
CA GLN A 182 19.14 5.63 -16.52
C GLN A 182 19.63 4.74 -17.67
N ASP A 183 20.71 4.00 -17.47
CA ASP A 183 21.24 3.08 -18.50
C ASP A 183 20.29 1.89 -18.70
N ILE A 184 19.76 1.32 -17.61
CA ILE A 184 18.76 0.24 -17.71
C ILE A 184 17.48 0.76 -18.36
N ARG A 185 17.09 2.01 -18.07
CA ARG A 185 15.95 2.66 -18.73
C ARG A 185 16.20 2.86 -20.21
N ALA A 186 17.39 3.32 -20.60
CA ALA A 186 17.76 3.48 -22.00
C ALA A 186 17.70 2.14 -22.73
N TYR A 187 18.25 1.08 -22.15
CA TYR A 187 18.14 -0.27 -22.70
C TYR A 187 16.67 -0.73 -22.82
N ALA A 188 15.88 -0.60 -21.76
CA ALA A 188 14.49 -1.04 -21.75
C ALA A 188 13.61 -0.29 -22.78
N VAL A 189 13.72 1.04 -22.82
CA VAL A 189 12.82 1.88 -23.62
C VAL A 189 13.32 2.02 -25.05
N ASN A 190 14.61 2.27 -25.25
CA ASN A 190 15.15 2.57 -26.58
C ASN A 190 15.53 1.29 -27.35
N GLU A 191 16.10 0.29 -26.68
CA GLU A 191 16.57 -0.94 -27.33
C GLU A 191 15.50 -2.04 -27.34
N LEU A 192 14.73 -2.21 -26.26
CA LEU A 192 13.67 -3.22 -26.20
C LEU A 192 12.26 -2.69 -26.53
N GLY A 193 12.09 -1.37 -26.68
CA GLY A 193 10.78 -0.76 -26.99
C GLY A 193 9.73 -0.92 -25.88
N ILE A 194 10.15 -1.13 -24.63
CA ILE A 194 9.24 -1.32 -23.50
C ILE A 194 8.71 0.05 -23.05
N SER A 195 7.40 0.14 -22.79
CA SER A 195 6.82 1.38 -22.26
C SER A 195 7.37 1.74 -20.87
N GLU A 196 7.48 3.04 -20.58
CA GLU A 196 7.91 3.57 -19.27
C GLU A 196 7.15 2.97 -18.09
N ARG A 197 5.84 2.73 -18.27
CA ARG A 197 4.98 2.14 -17.24
C ARG A 197 5.41 0.72 -16.87
N LEU A 198 5.83 -0.08 -17.84
CA LEU A 198 6.24 -1.46 -17.62
C LEU A 198 7.67 -1.56 -17.10
N PHE A 199 8.54 -0.60 -17.47
CA PHE A 199 9.92 -0.55 -17.00
C PHE A 199 10.03 -0.63 -15.47
N THR A 200 9.29 0.20 -14.73
CA THR A 200 9.35 0.20 -13.25
C THR A 200 8.88 -1.12 -12.65
N ILE A 201 7.88 -1.77 -13.24
CA ILE A 201 7.33 -3.05 -12.76
C ILE A 201 8.36 -4.17 -12.95
N HIS A 202 9.03 -4.20 -14.11
CA HIS A 202 10.02 -5.22 -14.42
C HIS A 202 11.32 -5.03 -13.65
N LEU A 203 11.79 -3.79 -13.48
CA LEU A 203 13.02 -3.49 -12.74
C LEU A 203 12.93 -3.89 -11.26
N TYR A 204 11.74 -3.85 -10.66
CA TYR A 204 11.56 -4.21 -9.25
C TYR A 204 11.80 -5.70 -8.95
N ASN A 205 11.62 -6.58 -9.94
CA ASN A 205 11.65 -8.04 -9.78
C ASN A 205 12.76 -8.71 -10.61
N VAL A 206 13.87 -8.00 -10.86
CA VAL A 206 15.01 -8.58 -11.57
C VAL A 206 15.75 -9.53 -10.61
N PRO A 207 15.86 -10.84 -10.95
CA PRO A 207 16.59 -11.79 -10.12
C PRO A 207 18.10 -11.47 -10.10
N ASN A 208 18.78 -11.90 -9.03
CA ASN A 208 20.23 -11.75 -8.83
C ASN A 208 20.80 -10.34 -9.02
N VAL A 209 19.95 -9.31 -8.93
CA VAL A 209 20.33 -7.91 -9.04
C VAL A 209 20.11 -7.22 -7.71
N ILE A 210 21.16 -6.56 -7.24
CA ILE A 210 21.19 -5.81 -6.00
C ILE A 210 21.15 -4.32 -6.32
N ARG A 211 20.32 -3.59 -5.57
CA ARG A 211 20.31 -2.12 -5.62
C ARG A 211 21.47 -1.57 -4.78
N ALA A 212 22.54 -1.19 -5.43
CA ALA A 212 23.72 -0.57 -4.82
C ALA A 212 23.51 0.96 -4.66
N GLY A 213 22.59 1.35 -3.78
CA GLY A 213 22.31 2.75 -3.47
C GLY A 213 21.22 3.44 -4.32
N LYS A 214 21.30 4.77 -4.44
CA LYS A 214 20.25 5.59 -5.09
C LYS A 214 20.29 5.46 -6.61
N GLY A 215 19.56 4.47 -7.11
CA GLY A 215 19.32 4.30 -8.54
C GLY A 215 20.47 3.63 -9.28
N SER A 216 21.30 2.87 -8.57
CA SER A 216 22.33 2.02 -9.16
C SER A 216 22.05 0.55 -8.83
N TYR A 217 22.41 -0.33 -9.76
CA TYR A 217 22.13 -1.76 -9.72
C TYR A 217 23.39 -2.53 -10.08
N VAL A 218 23.57 -3.71 -9.51
CA VAL A 218 24.71 -4.59 -9.78
C VAL A 218 24.26 -6.03 -9.72
N HIS A 219 24.78 -6.85 -10.61
CA HIS A 219 24.56 -8.30 -10.56
C HIS A 219 25.38 -8.92 -9.42
N VAL A 220 24.83 -9.91 -8.72
CA VAL A 220 25.51 -10.59 -7.59
C VAL A 220 26.86 -11.17 -8.00
N GLU A 221 26.99 -11.71 -9.22
CA GLU A 221 28.26 -12.25 -9.74
C GLU A 221 29.33 -11.18 -9.99
N ASN A 222 28.92 -9.93 -10.22
CA ASN A 222 29.84 -8.80 -10.41
C ASN A 222 30.32 -8.23 -9.06
N LEU A 223 29.71 -8.63 -7.95
CA LEU A 223 30.26 -8.37 -6.63
C LEU A 223 31.42 -9.33 -6.39
N LYS A 224 32.63 -8.77 -6.22
CA LYS A 224 33.83 -9.52 -5.82
C LYS A 224 33.75 -9.91 -4.34
N LEU A 225 32.75 -10.72 -3.98
CA LEU A 225 32.50 -11.15 -2.61
C LEU A 225 33.56 -12.19 -2.22
N GLU A 226 34.37 -11.83 -1.23
CA GLU A 226 35.23 -12.80 -0.55
C GLU A 226 34.39 -13.60 0.45
N TYR A 227 34.07 -14.85 0.11
CA TYR A 227 33.23 -15.73 0.93
C TYR A 227 33.70 -15.87 2.39
N SER A 228 35.01 -15.82 2.65
CA SER A 228 35.57 -15.86 4.00
C SER A 228 35.17 -14.63 4.83
N LYS A 229 35.18 -13.43 4.23
CA LYS A 229 34.76 -12.18 4.88
C LYS A 229 33.25 -12.14 5.08
N LEU A 230 32.47 -12.66 4.12
CA LEU A 230 31.02 -12.79 4.28
C LEU A 230 30.67 -13.76 5.41
N GLY A 231 31.40 -14.88 5.53
CA GLY A 231 31.27 -15.82 6.65
C GLY A 231 31.45 -15.14 8.00
N ALA A 232 32.47 -14.29 8.15
CA ALA A 232 32.69 -13.52 9.38
C ALA A 232 31.56 -12.52 9.70
N ILE A 233 30.88 -11.98 8.68
CA ILE A 233 29.67 -11.16 8.89
C ILE A 233 28.50 -12.03 9.31
N LEU A 234 28.29 -13.20 8.68
CA LEU A 234 27.25 -14.14 9.06
C LEU A 234 27.43 -14.63 10.50
N ASP A 235 28.65 -14.95 10.92
CA ASP A 235 28.94 -15.34 12.30
C ASP A 235 28.62 -14.21 13.29
N HIS A 236 28.91 -12.96 12.92
CA HIS A 236 28.52 -11.78 13.71
C HIS A 236 27.01 -11.62 13.80
N VAL A 237 26.30 -11.76 12.68
CA VAL A 237 24.83 -11.78 12.64
C VAL A 237 24.28 -12.85 13.58
N MET A 238 24.78 -14.08 13.49
CA MET A 238 24.32 -15.18 14.34
C MET A 238 24.57 -14.91 15.83
N SER A 239 25.70 -14.27 16.19
CA SER A 239 25.97 -13.89 17.57
C SER A 239 25.01 -12.83 18.11
N LEU A 240 24.62 -11.85 17.28
CA LEU A 240 23.60 -10.86 17.63
C LEU A 240 22.21 -11.49 17.74
N LEU A 241 21.88 -12.40 16.82
CA LEU A 241 20.61 -13.13 16.81
C LEU A 241 20.49 -14.10 18.00
N ALA A 242 21.57 -14.67 18.51
CA ALA A 242 21.53 -15.55 19.67
C ALA A 242 21.04 -14.84 20.94
N ALA A 243 21.23 -13.52 21.04
CA ALA A 243 20.83 -12.74 22.21
C ALA A 243 19.35 -12.33 22.19
N ASP A 244 18.86 -11.84 21.05
CA ASP A 244 17.53 -11.21 20.95
C ASP A 244 16.62 -11.85 19.89
N GLY A 245 17.12 -12.78 19.08
CA GLY A 245 16.39 -13.47 18.01
C GLY A 245 16.12 -12.62 16.77
N HIS A 246 16.48 -11.33 16.80
CA HIS A 246 16.35 -10.42 15.67
C HIS A 246 17.33 -9.25 15.77
N VAL A 247 17.69 -8.65 14.62
CA VAL A 247 18.52 -7.45 14.56
C VAL A 247 18.24 -6.65 13.29
N SER A 248 18.59 -5.37 13.27
CA SER A 248 18.56 -4.54 12.06
C SER A 248 19.83 -4.74 11.24
N VAL A 249 19.73 -4.81 9.92
CA VAL A 249 20.90 -4.80 9.02
C VAL A 249 21.72 -3.52 9.18
N GLU A 250 21.09 -2.42 9.60
CA GLU A 250 21.77 -1.16 9.93
C GLU A 250 22.81 -1.36 11.04
N ARG A 251 22.46 -2.13 12.10
CA ARG A 251 23.37 -2.48 13.19
C ARG A 251 24.55 -3.29 12.69
N VAL A 252 24.25 -4.33 11.91
CA VAL A 252 25.26 -5.24 11.37
C VAL A 252 26.24 -4.48 10.47
N PHE A 253 25.71 -3.63 9.60
CA PHE A 253 26.52 -2.79 8.72
C PHE A 253 27.39 -1.81 9.51
N ALA A 254 26.85 -1.16 10.54
CA ALA A 254 27.62 -0.26 11.40
C ALA A 254 28.75 -1.01 12.14
N ASP A 255 28.46 -2.19 12.71
CA ASP A 255 29.45 -3.00 13.43
C ASP A 255 30.56 -3.55 12.52
N LYS A 256 30.24 -3.84 11.25
CA LYS A 256 31.15 -4.46 10.27
C LYS A 256 31.44 -3.55 9.08
N GLN A 257 31.38 -2.23 9.26
CA GLN A 257 31.44 -1.27 8.17
C GLN A 257 32.70 -1.43 7.31
N ILE A 258 33.87 -1.57 7.95
CA ILE A 258 35.15 -1.74 7.25
C ILE A 258 35.13 -3.02 6.40
N SER A 259 34.68 -4.15 6.96
CA SER A 259 34.56 -5.41 6.24
C SER A 259 33.61 -5.30 5.05
N CYS A 260 32.45 -4.65 5.24
CA CYS A 260 31.48 -4.40 4.18
C CYS A 260 32.11 -3.58 3.04
N LEU A 261 32.73 -2.44 3.35
CA LEU A 261 33.35 -1.56 2.37
C LEU A 261 34.46 -2.26 1.57
N THR A 262 35.29 -3.08 2.23
CA THR A 262 36.34 -3.84 1.53
C THR A 262 35.81 -4.89 0.57
N MET A 263 34.55 -5.30 0.70
CA MET A 263 33.86 -6.21 -0.22
C MET A 263 33.01 -5.48 -1.27
N GLY A 264 33.06 -4.14 -1.32
CA GLY A 264 32.22 -3.34 -2.21
C GLY A 264 30.77 -3.19 -1.73
N ILE A 265 30.48 -3.52 -0.47
CA ILE A 265 29.18 -3.29 0.15
C ILE A 265 29.21 -1.92 0.82
N ASP A 266 28.58 -0.95 0.18
CA ASP A 266 28.63 0.47 0.55
C ASP A 266 27.44 0.95 1.39
N SER A 267 26.40 0.13 1.53
CA SER A 267 25.19 0.48 2.23
C SER A 267 24.53 -0.71 2.94
N PRO A 268 23.74 -0.46 4.00
CA PRO A 268 22.91 -1.48 4.65
C PRO A 268 21.94 -2.19 3.69
N GLU A 269 21.44 -1.49 2.67
CA GLU A 269 20.59 -2.05 1.63
C GLU A 269 21.35 -3.06 0.76
N THR A 270 22.56 -2.71 0.32
CA THR A 270 23.45 -3.65 -0.39
C THR A 270 23.75 -4.85 0.49
N LEU A 271 24.07 -4.63 1.78
CA LEU A 271 24.34 -5.73 2.72
C LEU A 271 23.12 -6.65 2.87
N TYR A 272 21.93 -6.09 3.05
CA TYR A 272 20.69 -6.86 3.18
C TYR A 272 20.45 -7.73 1.94
N ALA A 273 20.66 -7.17 0.76
CA ALA A 273 20.45 -7.88 -0.49
C ALA A 273 21.50 -8.98 -0.71
N VAL A 274 22.78 -8.72 -0.39
CA VAL A 274 23.83 -9.74 -0.40
C VAL A 274 23.48 -10.88 0.57
N LEU A 275 23.09 -10.55 1.80
CA LEU A 275 22.66 -11.54 2.78
C LEU A 275 21.44 -12.32 2.29
N LYS A 276 20.51 -11.70 1.57
CA LYS A 276 19.32 -12.40 1.02
C LYS A 276 19.65 -13.34 -0.13
N CYS A 277 20.62 -12.99 -0.97
CA CYS A 277 21.07 -13.84 -2.07
C CYS A 277 21.94 -15.01 -1.57
N GLN A 278 22.66 -14.80 -0.47
CA GLN A 278 23.64 -15.76 0.06
C GLN A 278 23.21 -16.42 1.37
N SER A 279 22.01 -16.10 1.89
CA SER A 279 21.52 -16.64 3.15
C SER A 279 21.34 -18.14 3.01
N ASP A 280 21.94 -18.87 3.93
CA ASP A 280 21.55 -20.24 4.18
C ASP A 280 20.31 -20.31 5.07
N TYR A 281 19.86 -21.52 5.38
CA TYR A 281 18.70 -21.82 6.21
C TYR A 281 18.81 -21.34 7.67
N ARG A 282 19.90 -20.65 8.07
CA ARG A 282 20.12 -20.20 9.46
C ARG A 282 19.52 -18.82 9.77
N ILE A 283 19.30 -17.99 8.75
CA ILE A 283 18.72 -16.64 8.92
C ILE A 283 17.50 -16.44 8.02
N GLU A 284 16.55 -15.65 8.51
CA GLU A 284 15.37 -15.23 7.77
C GLU A 284 15.41 -13.71 7.51
N LEU A 285 15.10 -13.33 6.27
CA LEU A 285 15.16 -11.95 5.77
C LEU A 285 13.79 -11.53 5.19
N PRO A 286 12.76 -11.36 6.05
CA PRO A 286 11.37 -11.16 5.62
C PRO A 286 11.12 -9.81 4.94
N GLY A 287 11.90 -8.79 5.31
CA GLY A 287 11.80 -7.44 4.77
C GLY A 287 12.85 -6.53 5.39
N HIS A 288 13.44 -5.65 4.58
CA HIS A 288 14.41 -4.68 5.06
C HIS A 288 13.76 -3.74 6.11
N PRO A 289 14.44 -3.43 7.24
CA PRO A 289 15.83 -3.75 7.57
C PRO A 289 16.02 -5.02 8.43
N GLN A 290 15.02 -5.87 8.57
CA GLN A 290 14.97 -6.90 9.62
C GLN A 290 15.70 -8.19 9.23
N ILE A 291 16.56 -8.67 10.14
CA ILE A 291 17.19 -9.99 10.11
C ILE A 291 16.67 -10.78 11.30
N LEU A 292 16.21 -12.01 11.06
CA LEU A 292 15.68 -12.91 12.08
C LEU A 292 16.54 -14.18 12.15
N ALA A 293 16.60 -14.79 13.35
CA ALA A 293 17.03 -16.17 13.45
C ALA A 293 16.00 -17.06 12.74
N ALA A 294 16.46 -18.00 11.91
CA ALA A 294 15.55 -18.99 11.32
C ALA A 294 14.89 -19.78 12.44
N ARG A 295 13.55 -19.84 12.45
CA ARG A 295 12.84 -20.64 13.43
C ARG A 295 12.77 -22.09 12.94
N GLU A 296 13.07 -23.03 13.82
CA GLU A 296 12.67 -24.43 13.63
C GLU A 296 11.14 -24.49 13.64
N GLN A 297 10.52 -24.36 12.45
CA GLN A 297 9.11 -24.68 12.16
C GLN A 297 8.11 -24.37 13.29
N ASP A 298 7.85 -23.09 13.57
CA ASP A 298 6.63 -22.71 14.31
C ASP A 298 5.45 -22.57 13.33
N VAL A 299 4.37 -23.25 13.71
CA VAL A 299 3.16 -23.59 12.93
C VAL A 299 2.22 -22.39 12.69
N ASP A 300 2.60 -21.18 13.11
CA ASP A 300 1.79 -19.97 12.95
C ASP A 300 2.48 -18.99 11.98
N GLY A 301 2.23 -19.22 10.70
CA GLY A 301 2.90 -18.59 9.56
C GLY A 301 2.61 -17.10 9.42
N GLY A 302 3.56 -16.28 9.88
CA GLY A 302 3.62 -14.86 9.54
C GLY A 302 4.87 -14.24 10.12
N SER A 303 5.72 -13.64 9.27
CA SER A 303 6.84 -12.85 9.76
C SER A 303 6.32 -11.67 10.58
N ARG A 304 6.53 -11.71 11.91
CA ARG A 304 6.09 -10.64 12.82
C ARG A 304 6.99 -9.41 12.64
N GLY A 305 6.37 -8.31 12.20
CA GLY A 305 7.06 -7.04 12.02
C GLY A 305 7.66 -6.48 13.31
N VAL A 306 8.62 -5.56 13.19
CA VAL A 306 9.37 -4.98 14.33
C VAL A 306 8.46 -4.43 15.43
N ILE A 307 7.35 -3.77 15.06
CA ILE A 307 6.40 -3.19 16.04
C ILE A 307 5.79 -4.27 16.93
N GLU A 308 5.53 -5.46 16.39
CA GLU A 308 5.02 -6.59 17.16
C GLU A 308 6.04 -7.06 18.21
N LYS A 309 7.31 -7.14 17.81
CA LYS A 309 8.39 -7.52 18.72
C LYS A 309 8.60 -6.52 19.85
N ILE A 310 8.38 -5.22 19.58
CA ILE A 310 8.39 -4.19 20.62
C ILE A 310 7.22 -4.38 21.58
N ALA A 311 6.02 -4.71 21.08
CA ALA A 311 4.87 -5.01 21.93
C ALA A 311 5.10 -6.27 22.79
N ASP A 312 5.63 -7.35 22.19
CA ASP A 312 6.01 -8.59 22.88
C ASP A 312 7.04 -8.31 23.99
N TYR A 313 8.03 -7.45 23.71
CA TYR A 313 9.01 -7.01 24.70
C TYR A 313 8.35 -6.30 25.88
N ILE A 314 7.47 -5.32 25.62
CA ILE A 314 6.74 -4.59 26.68
C ILE A 314 5.89 -5.58 27.50
N ALA A 315 5.19 -6.52 26.85
CA ALA A 315 4.39 -7.53 27.53
C ALA A 315 5.24 -8.42 28.46
N SER A 316 6.43 -8.82 28.01
CA SER A 316 7.36 -9.68 28.77
C SER A 316 7.92 -9.00 30.04
N ARG A 317 8.03 -7.67 30.05
CA ARG A 317 8.58 -6.90 31.18
C ARG A 317 7.61 -6.82 32.37
N LYS A 318 6.31 -7.08 32.16
CA LYS A 318 5.24 -7.03 33.18
C LYS A 318 5.24 -5.74 34.02
N THR A 319 5.80 -4.65 33.49
CA THR A 319 5.91 -3.35 34.14
C THR A 319 5.86 -2.25 33.06
N PRO A 320 5.48 -1.01 33.39
CA PRO A 320 5.51 0.09 32.43
C PRO A 320 6.94 0.36 31.93
N CYS A 321 7.12 0.42 30.60
CA CYS A 321 8.41 0.66 29.95
C CYS A 321 8.53 2.12 29.51
N SER A 322 9.67 2.76 29.80
CA SER A 322 9.95 4.10 29.29
C SER A 322 10.37 4.08 27.83
N PHE A 323 10.16 5.19 27.12
CA PHE A 323 10.69 5.33 25.75
C PHE A 323 12.21 5.25 25.72
N ASP A 324 12.90 5.79 26.73
CA ASP A 324 14.36 5.71 26.83
C ASP A 324 14.84 4.24 26.95
N GLU A 325 14.15 3.40 27.73
CA GLU A 325 14.46 1.96 27.85
C GLU A 325 14.24 1.25 26.51
N LEU A 326 13.14 1.56 25.82
CA LEU A 326 12.84 0.98 24.52
C LEU A 326 13.82 1.46 23.44
N GLU A 327 14.26 2.71 23.47
CA GLU A 327 15.28 3.23 22.55
C GLU A 327 16.64 2.57 22.81
N GLN A 328 17.08 2.46 24.06
CA GLN A 328 18.32 1.76 24.41
C GLN A 328 18.33 0.32 23.88
N HIS A 329 17.21 -0.38 23.98
CA HIS A 329 17.10 -1.75 23.50
C HIS A 329 16.95 -1.84 21.97
N PHE A 330 15.97 -1.16 21.37
CA PHE A 330 15.65 -1.36 19.95
C PHE A 330 16.47 -0.48 19.01
N VAL A 331 16.87 0.71 19.44
CA VAL A 331 17.64 1.65 18.60
C VAL A 331 19.13 1.40 18.81
N ASP A 332 19.64 1.52 20.03
CA ASP A 332 21.09 1.50 20.26
C ASP A 332 21.65 0.08 20.13
N LYS A 333 21.01 -0.91 20.78
CA LYS A 333 21.45 -2.30 20.74
C LYS A 333 21.10 -2.98 19.41
N LEU A 334 19.86 -2.85 18.92
CA LEU A 334 19.39 -3.59 17.74
C LEU A 334 19.45 -2.82 16.41
N GLY A 335 19.69 -1.50 16.43
CA GLY A 335 19.86 -0.66 15.24
C GLY A 335 18.58 -0.33 14.46
N TYR A 336 17.40 -0.38 15.09
CA TYR A 336 16.17 0.10 14.47
C TYR A 336 16.05 1.62 14.56
N LYS A 337 15.14 2.19 13.76
CA LYS A 337 14.90 3.64 13.77
C LYS A 337 14.01 4.00 14.96
N ALA A 338 14.33 5.06 15.70
CA ALA A 338 13.56 5.53 16.87
C ALA A 338 12.05 5.69 16.59
N ARG A 339 11.67 6.13 15.39
CA ARG A 339 10.26 6.20 14.95
C ARG A 339 9.49 4.88 15.12
N MET A 340 10.13 3.72 15.00
CA MET A 340 9.49 2.42 15.16
C MET A 340 9.09 2.17 16.61
N VAL A 341 9.91 2.65 17.56
CA VAL A 341 9.62 2.61 19.00
C VAL A 341 8.40 3.46 19.33
N TYR A 342 8.35 4.71 18.85
CA TYR A 342 7.20 5.59 19.10
C TYR A 342 5.89 5.05 18.49
N ASN A 343 5.98 4.38 17.34
CA ASN A 343 4.83 3.80 16.66
C ASN A 343 4.23 2.59 17.39
N VAL A 344 4.87 2.04 18.44
CA VAL A 344 4.26 0.96 19.22
C VAL A 344 2.92 1.35 19.84
N GLN A 345 2.71 2.65 20.09
CA GLN A 345 1.46 3.20 20.62
C GLN A 345 0.26 3.05 19.67
N THR A 346 0.47 2.75 18.39
CA THR A 346 -0.63 2.50 17.45
C THR A 346 -1.21 1.09 17.60
N ARG A 347 -0.59 0.24 18.43
CA ARG A 347 -1.07 -1.12 18.68
C ARG A 347 -2.15 -1.12 19.72
N GLU A 348 -3.23 -1.84 19.45
CA GLU A 348 -4.41 -1.88 20.32
C GLU A 348 -4.12 -2.46 21.71
N ASN A 349 -3.10 -3.31 21.84
CA ASN A 349 -2.67 -3.94 23.08
C ASN A 349 -1.65 -3.12 23.89
N VAL A 350 -1.22 -1.95 23.39
CA VAL A 350 -0.26 -1.07 24.07
C VAL A 350 -0.89 0.29 24.35
N VAL A 351 -0.91 0.68 25.62
CA VAL A 351 -1.50 1.95 26.07
C VAL A 351 -0.45 2.85 26.70
N ARG A 352 -0.69 4.17 26.65
CA ARG A 352 0.19 5.15 27.29
C ARG A 352 0.01 5.08 28.80
N TYR A 353 1.11 4.91 29.53
CA TYR A 353 1.11 4.93 31.00
C TYR A 353 1.44 6.32 31.54
N SER A 354 2.39 7.02 30.90
CA SER A 354 2.74 8.40 31.23
C SER A 354 3.12 9.17 29.95
N ARG A 355 3.63 10.41 30.08
CA ARG A 355 4.13 11.17 28.92
C ARG A 355 5.31 10.48 28.23
N GLY A 356 6.09 9.70 28.98
CA GLY A 356 7.33 9.08 28.50
C GLY A 356 7.33 7.55 28.60
N SER A 357 6.20 6.90 28.89
CA SER A 357 6.14 5.45 29.06
C SER A 357 4.84 4.82 28.59
N VAL A 358 4.92 3.54 28.26
CA VAL A 358 3.84 2.70 27.75
C VAL A 358 3.74 1.41 28.56
N VAL A 359 2.58 0.78 28.52
CA VAL A 359 2.32 -0.50 29.20
C VAL A 359 1.44 -1.37 28.31
N HIS A 360 1.64 -2.69 28.38
CA HIS A 360 0.83 -3.66 27.66
C HIS A 360 -0.45 -4.00 28.44
N LEU A 361 -1.56 -4.25 27.77
CA LEU A 361 -2.83 -4.58 28.44
C LEU A 361 -2.75 -5.86 29.28
N ASP A 362 -2.03 -6.88 28.79
CA ASP A 362 -1.78 -8.12 29.56
C ASP A 362 -1.01 -7.84 30.86
N THR A 363 -0.18 -6.79 30.91
CA THR A 363 0.49 -6.39 32.15
C THR A 363 -0.50 -5.83 33.18
N LEU A 364 -1.61 -5.25 32.72
CA LEU A 364 -2.67 -4.74 33.58
C LEU A 364 -3.70 -5.82 33.94
N GLU A 365 -3.61 -7.00 33.32
CA GLU A 365 -4.68 -8.00 33.24
C GLU A 365 -6.00 -7.32 32.87
N TRP A 366 -5.95 -6.47 31.84
CA TRP A 366 -7.11 -5.69 31.42
C TRP A 366 -8.10 -6.58 30.68
N THR A 367 -9.34 -6.68 31.18
CA THR A 367 -10.41 -7.47 30.57
C THR A 367 -11.62 -6.61 30.25
N ASP A 368 -12.56 -7.16 29.49
CA ASP A 368 -13.82 -6.50 29.17
C ASP A 368 -14.68 -6.25 30.43
N GLU A 369 -14.53 -7.06 31.48
CA GLU A 369 -15.14 -6.83 32.80
C GLU A 369 -14.58 -5.55 33.43
N LYS A 370 -13.24 -5.39 33.48
CA LYS A 370 -12.60 -4.18 34.03
C LYS A 370 -12.94 -2.94 33.22
N GLN A 371 -13.03 -3.08 31.90
CA GLN A 371 -13.49 -1.99 31.03
C GLN A 371 -14.92 -1.56 31.37
N ARG A 372 -15.85 -2.52 31.53
CA ARG A 372 -17.24 -2.23 31.91
C ARG A 372 -17.35 -1.60 33.29
N GLU A 373 -16.55 -2.06 34.25
CA GLU A 373 -16.47 -1.49 35.60
C GLU A 373 -15.99 -0.05 35.58
N LEU A 374 -14.88 0.24 34.89
CA LEU A 374 -14.36 1.61 34.71
C LEU A 374 -15.43 2.53 34.10
N GLU A 375 -16.09 2.07 33.05
CA GLU A 375 -17.12 2.85 32.35
C GLU A 375 -18.37 3.07 33.22
N ALA A 376 -18.71 2.14 34.12
CA ALA A 376 -19.79 2.33 35.10
C ALA A 376 -19.44 3.40 36.15
N GLN A 377 -18.20 3.41 36.65
CA GLN A 377 -17.72 4.45 37.57
C GLN A 377 -17.69 5.82 36.89
N ALA A 378 -17.27 5.87 35.62
CA ALA A 378 -17.30 7.11 34.84
C ALA A 378 -18.72 7.64 34.62
N GLU A 379 -19.70 6.75 34.46
CA GLU A 379 -21.11 7.14 34.33
C GLU A 379 -21.65 7.75 35.63
N ASP A 380 -21.34 7.15 36.77
CA ASP A 380 -21.71 7.68 38.09
C ASP A 380 -21.07 9.06 38.34
N ALA A 381 -19.79 9.21 37.99
CA ALA A 381 -19.08 10.47 38.09
C ALA A 381 -19.70 11.58 37.19
N ILE A 382 -20.30 11.23 36.06
CA ILE A 382 -21.04 12.18 35.21
C ILE A 382 -22.41 12.50 35.82
N ALA A 383 -23.11 11.52 36.38
CA ALA A 383 -24.40 11.73 37.04
C ALA A 383 -24.25 12.71 38.22
N GLN A 384 -23.25 12.50 39.08
CA GLN A 384 -22.92 13.40 40.19
C GLN A 384 -22.53 14.81 39.69
N ALA A 385 -21.76 14.90 38.59
CA ALA A 385 -21.41 16.19 38.00
C ALA A 385 -22.65 16.95 37.49
N ARG A 386 -23.61 16.24 36.89
CA ARG A 386 -24.88 16.81 36.43
C ARG A 386 -25.77 17.30 37.57
N GLU A 387 -25.82 16.56 38.68
CA GLU A 387 -26.51 17.02 39.90
C GLU A 387 -25.89 18.32 40.45
N ALA A 388 -24.58 18.49 40.29
CA ALA A 388 -23.86 19.73 40.61
C ALA A 388 -23.94 20.81 39.52
N GLY A 389 -24.77 20.62 38.49
CA GLY A 389 -24.97 21.58 37.40
C GLY A 389 -23.83 21.65 36.37
N ARG A 390 -22.96 20.63 36.30
CA ARG A 390 -21.86 20.55 35.33
C ARG A 390 -22.19 19.59 34.20
N VAL A 391 -21.75 19.93 32.99
CA VAL A 391 -21.94 19.12 31.77
C VAL A 391 -20.81 18.11 31.50
N TYR A 392 -19.76 18.11 32.33
CA TYR A 392 -18.59 17.26 32.21
C TYR A 392 -18.10 16.82 33.59
N SER A 393 -17.33 15.73 33.64
CA SER A 393 -16.63 15.29 34.85
C SER A 393 -15.12 15.32 34.67
N LEU A 394 -14.36 15.16 35.76
CA LEU A 394 -12.90 15.25 35.77
C LEU A 394 -12.27 13.89 36.10
N LEU A 395 -11.23 13.51 35.37
CA LEU A 395 -10.48 12.27 35.62
C LEU A 395 -9.85 12.26 37.01
N ASN A 396 -9.39 13.41 37.51
CA ASN A 396 -8.89 13.51 38.88
C ASN A 396 -9.96 13.16 39.93
N ASN A 397 -11.23 13.55 39.71
CA ASN A 397 -12.31 13.16 40.62
C ASN A 397 -12.56 11.65 40.58
N LEU A 398 -12.40 11.03 39.41
CA LEU A 398 -12.53 9.59 39.25
C LEU A 398 -11.37 8.85 39.95
N LEU A 399 -10.15 9.42 39.92
CA LEU A 399 -8.99 8.87 40.63
C LEU A 399 -9.10 9.01 42.15
N GLU A 400 -9.68 10.10 42.65
CA GLU A 400 -9.71 10.41 44.09
C GLU A 400 -10.92 9.84 44.82
N TYR A 401 -12.09 9.81 44.17
CA TYR A 401 -13.36 9.55 44.86
C TYR A 401 -14.07 8.26 44.45
N HIS A 402 -13.62 7.58 43.38
CA HIS A 402 -14.27 6.38 42.87
C HIS A 402 -13.38 5.15 43.03
N GLN A 403 -14.02 3.99 43.19
CA GLN A 403 -13.32 2.71 43.30
C GLN A 403 -13.03 2.19 41.89
N LEU A 404 -11.84 2.51 41.39
CA LEU A 404 -11.35 2.03 40.09
C LEU A 404 -10.99 0.54 40.15
N PRO A 405 -11.08 -0.19 39.03
CA PRO A 405 -10.71 -1.59 38.99
C PRO A 405 -9.22 -1.79 39.31
N ASP A 406 -8.91 -2.87 40.01
CA ASP A 406 -7.55 -3.20 40.41
C ASP A 406 -6.68 -3.53 39.18
N LEU A 407 -5.48 -2.95 39.15
CA LEU A 407 -4.47 -3.22 38.14
C LEU A 407 -3.48 -4.27 38.67
N ALA A 408 -3.12 -5.22 37.80
CA ALA A 408 -2.15 -6.25 38.14
C ALA A 408 -0.71 -5.72 38.20
N ASN A 409 0.22 -6.56 38.66
CA ASN A 409 1.67 -6.33 38.65
C ASN A 409 2.14 -5.04 39.38
N GLY A 410 1.37 -4.57 40.36
CA GLY A 410 1.72 -3.37 41.16
C GLY A 410 1.68 -2.07 40.36
N VAL A 411 1.01 -2.05 39.21
CA VAL A 411 0.82 -0.85 38.40
C VAL A 411 -0.21 0.05 39.08
N VAL A 412 0.07 1.36 39.13
CA VAL A 412 -0.84 2.34 39.73
C VAL A 412 -1.57 3.14 38.66
N TRP A 413 -2.74 3.65 39.01
CA TRP A 413 -3.48 4.53 38.12
C TRP A 413 -2.74 5.85 37.87
N THR A 414 -2.70 6.26 36.61
CA THR A 414 -2.27 7.60 36.21
C THR A 414 -3.39 8.25 35.41
N GLN A 415 -3.45 9.59 35.39
CA GLN A 415 -4.43 10.32 34.60
C GLN A 415 -4.34 9.97 33.10
N ILE A 416 -3.12 9.71 32.58
CA ILE A 416 -2.90 9.37 31.16
C ILE A 416 -3.40 7.96 30.85
N LEU A 417 -3.12 7.00 31.73
CA LEU A 417 -3.61 5.64 31.59
C LEU A 417 -5.15 5.61 31.65
N LEU A 418 -5.72 6.31 32.63
CA LEU A 418 -7.16 6.42 32.82
C LEU A 418 -7.85 7.03 31.60
N ALA A 419 -7.31 8.13 31.09
CA ALA A 419 -7.81 8.75 29.86
C ALA A 419 -7.80 7.76 28.68
N GLY A 420 -6.69 7.04 28.48
CA GLY A 420 -6.54 6.10 27.36
C GLY A 420 -7.47 4.89 27.45
N LEU A 421 -7.66 4.33 28.64
CA LEU A 421 -8.57 3.19 28.85
C LEU A 421 -10.04 3.61 28.78
N LEU A 422 -10.39 4.80 29.27
CA LEU A 422 -11.76 5.30 29.21
C LEU A 422 -12.23 5.57 27.77
N GLU A 423 -11.35 6.06 26.89
CA GLU A 423 -11.67 6.30 25.47
C GLU A 423 -11.77 5.01 24.65
N ARG A 424 -11.23 3.88 25.15
CA ARG A 424 -11.11 2.63 24.40
C ARG A 424 -12.46 2.06 23.93
N GLY A 425 -13.48 2.11 24.78
CA GLY A 425 -14.82 1.60 24.46
C GLY A 425 -15.64 2.55 23.58
N GLY A 426 -15.13 3.74 23.26
CA GLY A 426 -15.82 4.75 22.45
C GLY A 426 -17.04 5.41 23.10
N ARG A 427 -17.43 4.97 24.32
CA ARG A 427 -18.57 5.52 25.07
C ARG A 427 -18.27 6.87 25.73
N PHE A 428 -16.99 7.18 25.91
CA PHE A 428 -16.51 8.38 26.56
C PHE A 428 -15.44 9.05 25.74
N LYS A 429 -15.32 10.37 25.89
CA LYS A 429 -14.32 11.18 25.22
C LYS A 429 -13.67 12.14 26.19
N VAL A 430 -12.35 12.21 26.17
CA VAL A 430 -11.57 13.14 27.00
C VAL A 430 -11.36 14.43 26.20
N ILE A 431 -11.74 15.55 26.80
CA ILE A 431 -11.79 16.88 26.17
C ILE A 431 -10.75 17.80 26.82
N GLY A 432 -10.18 18.68 25.99
CA GLY A 432 -9.29 19.74 26.42
C GLY A 432 -7.81 19.34 26.42
N SER A 433 -6.94 20.35 26.46
CA SER A 433 -5.49 20.15 26.33
C SER A 433 -4.83 19.61 27.60
N ALA A 434 -5.49 19.76 28.76
CA ALA A 434 -5.05 19.13 30.00
C ALA A 434 -5.40 17.63 30.07
N ARG A 435 -6.24 17.13 29.14
CA ARG A 435 -6.74 15.75 29.12
C ARG A 435 -7.31 15.29 30.46
N ASN A 436 -8.09 16.14 31.13
CA ASN A 436 -8.68 15.85 32.44
C ASN A 436 -10.21 15.88 32.41
N ALA A 437 -10.84 16.70 31.58
CA ALA A 437 -12.29 16.71 31.44
C ALA A 437 -12.75 15.57 30.53
N PHE A 438 -13.85 14.91 30.86
CA PHE A 438 -14.44 13.88 30.01
C PHE A 438 -15.97 13.98 30.00
N VAL A 439 -16.55 13.48 28.92
CA VAL A 439 -18.00 13.40 28.69
C VAL A 439 -18.37 12.05 28.11
N ARG A 440 -19.63 11.66 28.25
CA ARG A 440 -20.23 10.51 27.56
C ARG A 440 -20.57 10.88 26.12
N VAL A 441 -20.45 9.94 25.19
CA VAL A 441 -20.86 10.09 23.80
C VAL A 441 -21.84 8.96 23.42
N PRO A 442 -23.08 9.26 22.98
CA PRO A 442 -23.69 10.59 22.91
C PRO A 442 -24.11 11.14 24.28
N ASN A 443 -24.22 12.46 24.42
CA ASN A 443 -24.78 13.16 25.57
C ASN A 443 -25.93 14.11 25.16
N SER A 444 -26.73 14.56 26.12
CA SER A 444 -27.90 15.42 25.91
C SER A 444 -27.53 16.81 25.38
N GLU A 445 -26.31 17.25 25.63
CA GLU A 445 -25.77 18.55 25.26
C GLU A 445 -25.07 18.52 23.88
N GLY A 446 -24.93 17.35 23.25
CA GLY A 446 -24.26 17.21 21.96
C GLY A 446 -22.76 17.53 21.99
N ILE A 447 -22.11 17.38 23.15
CA ILE A 447 -20.69 17.68 23.33
C ILE A 447 -19.83 16.55 22.76
N GLU A 448 -19.11 16.81 21.67
CA GLU A 448 -18.15 15.86 21.09
C GLU A 448 -16.74 16.46 20.97
N SER A 449 -16.59 17.76 21.14
CA SER A 449 -15.32 18.47 20.96
C SER A 449 -15.09 19.51 22.05
N PHE A 450 -13.88 20.06 22.09
CA PHE A 450 -13.58 21.20 22.97
C PHE A 450 -14.40 22.44 22.58
N GLU A 451 -14.71 22.62 21.28
CA GLU A 451 -15.57 23.72 20.83
C GLU A 451 -16.99 23.58 21.40
N ASP A 452 -17.56 22.38 21.40
CA ASP A 452 -18.90 22.13 21.95
C ASP A 452 -18.94 22.38 23.46
N LEU A 453 -17.89 21.93 24.17
CA LEU A 453 -17.77 22.18 25.61
C LEU A 453 -17.64 23.68 25.89
N ALA A 454 -16.84 24.40 25.11
CA ALA A 454 -16.70 25.84 25.24
C ALA A 454 -18.03 26.57 24.94
N TYR A 455 -18.77 26.13 23.93
CA TYR A 455 -20.09 26.65 23.58
C TYR A 455 -21.06 26.53 24.76
N GLU A 456 -21.20 25.33 25.34
CA GLU A 456 -22.12 25.11 26.45
C GLU A 456 -21.72 25.90 27.70
N LEU A 457 -20.42 25.99 28.00
CA LEU A 457 -19.94 26.79 29.14
C LEU A 457 -20.18 28.29 28.95
N LEU A 458 -19.94 28.82 27.75
CA LEU A 458 -20.24 30.23 27.43
C LEU A 458 -21.73 30.53 27.55
N ARG A 459 -22.56 29.62 27.04
CA ARG A 459 -24.01 29.75 27.08
C ARG A 459 -24.57 29.68 28.50
N SER A 460 -24.06 28.80 29.36
CA SER A 460 -24.60 28.58 30.70
C SER A 460 -24.04 29.52 31.78
N HIS A 461 -22.80 29.99 31.64
CA HIS A 461 -22.11 30.73 32.70
C HIS A 461 -21.64 32.14 32.32
N TYR A 462 -21.63 32.51 31.04
CA TYR A 462 -21.08 33.79 30.57
C TYR A 462 -22.03 34.56 29.64
N ASP A 463 -23.33 34.23 29.63
CA ASP A 463 -24.34 34.86 28.76
C ASP A 463 -23.94 34.91 27.27
N GLY A 464 -23.13 33.93 26.85
CA GLY A 464 -22.64 33.76 25.48
C GLY A 464 -21.36 34.52 25.10
N ALA A 465 -20.78 35.38 25.95
CA ALA A 465 -19.51 36.05 25.65
C ALA A 465 -18.73 36.45 26.90
N CYS A 466 -17.40 36.30 26.86
CA CYS A 466 -16.54 36.79 27.93
C CYS A 466 -15.14 37.15 27.44
N GLU A 467 -14.38 37.83 28.30
CA GLU A 467 -12.97 38.12 28.06
C GLU A 467 -12.17 36.82 27.98
N LEU A 468 -11.37 36.66 26.92
CA LEU A 468 -10.61 35.45 26.64
C LEU A 468 -9.67 35.11 27.81
N GLU A 469 -9.01 36.11 28.41
CA GLU A 469 -8.12 35.87 29.55
C GLU A 469 -8.87 35.34 30.78
N GLN A 470 -10.07 35.85 31.02
CA GLN A 470 -10.96 35.38 32.08
C GLN A 470 -11.36 33.92 31.82
N PHE A 471 -11.84 33.62 30.62
CA PHE A 471 -12.21 32.27 30.23
C PHE A 471 -11.04 31.28 30.31
N GLU A 472 -9.86 31.66 29.81
CA GLU A 472 -8.66 30.84 29.88
C GLU A 472 -8.20 30.59 31.32
N ARG A 473 -8.40 31.54 32.24
CA ARG A 473 -8.12 31.34 33.66
C ARG A 473 -9.08 30.31 34.24
N ASP A 474 -10.38 30.49 34.02
CA ASP A 474 -11.40 29.62 34.59
C ASP A 474 -11.32 28.19 34.02
N MET A 475 -10.96 28.04 32.75
CA MET A 475 -10.71 26.73 32.11
C MET A 475 -9.44 26.04 32.62
N ARG A 476 -8.41 26.80 33.03
CA ARG A 476 -7.20 26.25 33.67
C ARG A 476 -7.47 25.83 35.10
N GLU A 477 -8.17 26.67 35.87
CA GLU A 477 -8.56 26.36 37.25
C GLU A 477 -9.48 25.13 37.31
N SER A 478 -10.36 24.99 36.32
CA SER A 478 -11.21 23.81 36.14
C SER A 478 -10.46 22.58 35.60
N GLY A 479 -9.17 22.71 35.27
CA GLY A 479 -8.33 21.63 34.77
C GLY A 479 -8.64 21.16 33.34
N ILE A 480 -9.37 21.92 32.54
CA ILE A 480 -9.73 21.55 31.16
C ILE A 480 -8.59 21.88 30.18
N VAL A 481 -7.90 23.01 30.40
CA VAL A 481 -6.83 23.53 29.55
C VAL A 481 -5.52 23.61 30.33
N GLN A 482 -4.40 23.24 29.72
CA GLN A 482 -3.09 23.30 30.40
C GLN A 482 -2.41 24.68 30.28
N LYS A 483 -2.61 25.36 29.15
CA LYS A 483 -2.01 26.67 28.85
C LYS A 483 -3.08 27.63 28.31
N ARG A 484 -2.90 28.15 27.09
CA ARG A 484 -3.84 29.04 26.41
C ARG A 484 -4.75 28.26 25.46
N ILE A 485 -5.91 28.81 25.18
CA ILE A 485 -6.81 28.29 24.15
C ILE A 485 -6.24 28.69 22.80
N THR A 486 -6.08 27.72 21.91
CA THR A 486 -5.59 27.97 20.55
C THR A 486 -6.73 27.84 19.56
N CYS A 487 -6.68 28.56 18.44
CA CYS A 487 -7.72 28.44 17.40
C CYS A 487 -7.90 27.00 16.91
N ARG A 488 -6.83 26.18 16.92
CA ARG A 488 -6.90 24.74 16.58
C ARG A 488 -7.76 23.93 17.55
N MET A 489 -7.86 24.33 18.82
CA MET A 489 -8.73 23.66 19.80
C MET A 489 -10.21 23.92 19.55
N LEU A 490 -10.54 25.06 18.92
CA LEU A 490 -11.89 25.45 18.55
C LEU A 490 -12.30 24.97 17.14
N GLY A 491 -11.53 24.04 16.54
CA GLY A 491 -11.85 23.48 15.23
C GLY A 491 -12.04 24.53 14.14
N ASP A 492 -13.18 24.45 13.46
CA ASP A 492 -13.58 25.36 12.37
C ASP A 492 -14.27 26.64 12.88
N GLN A 493 -14.36 26.82 14.21
CA GLN A 493 -14.99 27.97 14.87
C GLN A 493 -16.44 28.19 14.44
N GLN A 494 -17.19 27.11 14.19
CA GLN A 494 -18.59 27.18 13.75
C GLN A 494 -19.54 27.60 14.86
N LYS A 495 -19.22 27.28 16.12
CA LYS A 495 -20.04 27.55 17.30
C LYS A 495 -19.45 28.65 18.18
N VAL A 496 -18.12 28.71 18.29
CA VAL A 496 -17.41 29.68 19.13
C VAL A 496 -16.33 30.38 18.32
N CYS A 497 -16.21 31.70 18.47
CA CYS A 497 -15.17 32.49 17.80
C CYS A 497 -14.41 33.39 18.78
N ILE A 498 -13.17 33.73 18.44
CA ILE A 498 -12.33 34.67 19.19
C ILE A 498 -12.18 35.94 18.35
N ARG A 499 -12.67 37.08 18.87
CA ARG A 499 -12.51 38.41 18.26
C ARG A 499 -11.72 39.31 19.21
N GLY A 500 -10.45 39.56 18.87
CA GLY A 500 -9.54 40.33 19.73
C GLY A 500 -9.32 39.64 21.08
N HIS A 501 -9.78 40.29 22.16
CA HIS A 501 -9.67 39.78 23.54
C HIS A 501 -10.95 39.13 24.06
N ILE A 502 -11.95 38.89 23.20
CA ILE A 502 -13.25 38.33 23.58
C ILE A 502 -13.42 36.97 22.90
N ILE A 503 -13.90 35.99 23.67
CA ILE A 503 -14.41 34.73 23.15
C ILE A 503 -15.94 34.75 23.27
N MET A 504 -16.64 34.38 22.19
CA MET A 504 -18.10 34.48 22.13
C MET A 504 -18.74 33.44 21.22
N LEU A 505 -20.03 33.21 21.43
CA LEU A 505 -20.86 32.39 20.53
C LEU A 505 -20.93 33.05 19.15
N ARG A 506 -20.82 32.24 18.10
CA ARG A 506 -20.79 32.75 16.71
C ARG A 506 -22.09 33.47 16.33
N GLU A 507 -23.23 32.99 16.84
CA GLU A 507 -24.55 33.62 16.64
C GLU A 507 -24.62 35.06 17.16
N LEU A 508 -23.83 35.41 18.19
CA LEU A 508 -23.74 36.77 18.71
C LEU A 508 -22.81 37.65 17.86
N SER A 509 -21.93 37.02 17.07
CA SER A 509 -20.93 37.69 16.24
C SER A 509 -21.47 38.08 14.86
N ASP A 510 -22.57 37.46 14.40
CA ASP A 510 -23.25 37.78 13.14
C ASP A 510 -24.26 38.94 13.32
N HIS A 511 -24.44 39.44 14.55
CA HIS A 511 -25.33 40.55 14.92
C HIS A 511 -24.58 41.78 15.48
N ALA A 512 -23.24 41.71 15.52
CA ALA A 512 -22.34 42.77 15.97
C ALA A 512 -21.31 43.07 14.87
#